data_AF-A0A6M3IYP4-F1
#
_entry.id   AF-A0A6M3IYP4-F1
#
_cell.length_a   1.000
_cell.length_b   1.000
_cell.length_c   1.000
_cell.angle_alpha   90.00
_cell.angle_beta   90.00
_cell.angle_gamma   90.00
#
_symmetry.space_group_name_H-M   'P 1'
#
loop_
_entity.id
_entity.type
_entity.pdbx_description
1 polymer ?
#
loop_
_entity_poly.entity_id
_entity_poly.type
_entity_poly.pdbx_seq_one_letter_code
_entity_poly.pdbx_strand_id
1 'polypeptide(L)'
;MANVGRPPFYNSPEELQIKIDEYFKTGCTIEDVHIKGTDLVIQVKRPTISGLSLYAGFCDRRSFYAYEVKSEFSHTIKKARAKIEQHYEELLQKGLGAGAIFALKNFGWVDKTEVEHSGTPQINVFVQNIINKAGYIDDKRQADPIHRQGGEGLN
;
A
#
# COMPACT_ATOMS: atom_id res chain seq x y z
N MET A 1 12.54 35.58 1.74
CA MET A 1 13.16 35.02 2.96
C MET A 1 13.16 33.51 2.80
N ALA A 2 14.33 32.87 2.74
CA ALA A 2 14.41 31.42 2.66
C ALA A 2 13.88 30.85 3.97
N ASN A 3 12.81 30.05 3.92
CA ASN A 3 12.25 29.40 5.09
C ASN A 3 13.18 28.22 5.42
N VAL A 4 14.30 28.50 6.10
CA VAL A 4 15.28 27.48 6.45
C VAL A 4 14.66 26.65 7.57
N GLY A 5 14.06 25.52 7.21
CA GLY A 5 13.52 24.57 8.17
C GLY A 5 14.57 24.13 9.19
N ARG A 6 14.12 23.52 10.29
CA ARG A 6 15.01 23.00 11.34
C ARG A 6 16.17 22.20 10.71
N PRO A 7 17.42 22.47 11.08
CA PRO A 7 18.56 21.72 10.57
C PRO A 7 18.36 20.20 10.73
N PRO A 8 18.82 19.40 9.76
CA PRO A 8 18.77 17.95 9.86
C PRO A 8 19.53 17.47 11.11
N PHE A 9 18.94 16.49 11.81
CA PHE A 9 19.55 15.83 12.96
C PHE A 9 20.77 14.96 12.56
N TYR A 10 20.66 14.19 11.48
CA TYR A 10 21.76 13.44 10.84
C TYR A 10 22.22 14.11 9.56
N ASN A 11 23.54 14.12 9.32
CA ASN A 11 24.16 14.73 8.15
C ASN A 11 24.45 13.72 7.03
N SER A 12 24.49 12.42 7.35
CA SER A 12 24.69 11.37 6.36
C SER A 12 23.82 10.13 6.61
N PRO A 13 23.44 9.40 5.55
CA PRO A 13 22.68 8.16 5.70
C PRO A 13 23.45 7.09 6.47
N GLU A 14 24.79 7.12 6.47
CA GLU A 14 25.65 6.20 7.21
C GLU A 14 25.52 6.40 8.72
N GLU A 15 25.50 7.64 9.20
CA GLU A 15 25.30 7.96 10.63
C GLU A 15 23.96 7.45 11.13
N LEU A 16 22.90 7.66 10.33
CA LEU A 16 21.57 7.17 10.66
C LEU A 16 21.50 5.63 10.61
N GLN A 17 22.15 5.01 9.62
CA GLN A 17 22.20 3.55 9.48
C GLN A 17 22.87 2.88 10.69
N ILE A 18 23.93 3.48 11.24
CA ILE A 18 24.57 3.00 12.48
C ILE A 18 23.54 2.96 13.63
N LYS A 19 22.76 4.03 13.82
CA LYS A 19 21.73 4.08 14.88
C LYS A 19 20.58 3.11 14.65
N ILE A 20 20.19 2.90 13.40
CA ILE A 20 19.21 1.87 13.04
C ILE A 20 19.74 0.47 13.40
N ASP A 21 20.99 0.15 13.03
CA ASP A 21 21.54 -1.17 13.31
C ASP A 21 21.80 -1.40 14.80
N GLU A 22 22.24 -0.37 15.54
CA GLU A 22 22.32 -0.39 17.00
C GLU A 22 20.94 -0.69 17.63
N TYR A 23 19.86 -0.06 17.15
CA TYR A 23 18.51 -0.33 17.63
C TYR A 23 18.11 -1.80 17.46
N PHE A 24 18.31 -2.37 16.27
CA PHE A 24 17.97 -3.77 16.03
C PHE A 24 18.89 -4.75 16.78
N LYS A 25 20.14 -4.34 17.06
CA LYS A 25 21.09 -5.17 17.81
C LYS A 25 20.77 -5.20 19.30
N THR A 26 20.62 -4.03 19.93
CA THR A 26 20.55 -3.88 21.39
C THR A 26 19.45 -2.93 21.88
N GLY A 27 18.91 -2.05 21.03
CA GLY A 27 17.91 -1.05 21.43
C GLY A 27 16.46 -1.53 21.44
N CYS A 28 16.16 -2.72 20.90
CA CYS A 28 14.82 -3.30 20.92
C CYS A 28 14.45 -3.75 22.34
N THR A 29 13.18 -3.53 22.71
CA THR A 29 12.61 -4.22 23.87
C THR A 29 12.69 -5.72 23.67
N ILE A 30 13.16 -6.42 24.69
CA ILE A 30 13.23 -7.88 24.73
C ILE A 30 12.13 -8.37 25.67
N GLU A 31 11.35 -9.33 25.21
CA GLU A 31 10.31 -10.00 25.98
C GLU A 31 10.72 -11.46 26.21
N ASP A 32 10.64 -11.88 27.47
CA ASP A 32 10.85 -13.27 27.87
C ASP A 32 9.55 -14.07 27.70
N VAL A 33 9.51 -14.91 26.67
CA VAL A 33 8.35 -15.75 26.35
C VAL A 33 8.55 -17.14 26.92
N HIS A 34 7.65 -17.55 27.81
CA HIS A 34 7.67 -18.87 28.43
C HIS A 34 6.97 -19.90 27.53
N ILE A 35 7.64 -21.01 27.24
CA ILE A 35 7.06 -22.09 26.44
C ILE A 35 6.16 -22.94 27.34
N LYS A 36 4.86 -22.92 27.07
CA LYS A 36 3.86 -23.68 27.84
C LYS A 36 4.24 -25.16 27.94
N GLY A 37 4.23 -25.68 29.16
CA GLY A 37 4.55 -27.08 29.45
C GLY A 37 6.05 -27.39 29.56
N THR A 38 6.92 -26.36 29.58
CA THR A 38 8.37 -26.50 29.80
C THR A 38 8.88 -25.35 30.67
N ASP A 39 10.05 -25.51 31.27
CA ASP A 39 10.76 -24.42 31.98
C ASP A 39 11.62 -23.56 31.03
N LEU A 40 11.41 -23.68 29.71
CA LEU A 40 12.16 -22.94 28.71
C LEU A 40 11.60 -21.53 28.54
N VAL A 41 12.51 -20.56 28.56
CA VAL A 41 12.24 -19.14 28.25
C VAL A 41 13.01 -18.76 26.99
N ILE A 42 12.33 -18.16 26.03
CA ILE A 42 12.95 -17.61 24.82
C ILE A 42 12.87 -16.09 24.83
N GLN A 43 13.95 -15.44 24.42
CA GLN A 43 14.01 -13.99 24.31
C GLN A 43 13.55 -13.54 22.92
N VAL A 44 12.49 -12.74 22.86
CA VAL A 44 11.92 -12.24 21.62
C VAL A 44 12.07 -10.72 21.56
N LYS A 45 12.69 -10.23 20.48
CA LYS A 45 12.77 -8.79 20.22
C LYS A 45 11.43 -8.26 19.71
N ARG A 46 11.05 -7.07 20.18
CA ARG A 46 9.82 -6.35 19.77
C ARG A 46 10.16 -5.00 19.14
N PRO A 47 10.70 -4.97 17.91
CA PRO A 47 10.99 -3.72 17.23
C PRO A 47 9.71 -2.95 16.90
N THR A 48 9.74 -1.63 17.07
CA THR A 48 8.63 -0.74 16.72
C THR A 48 9.16 0.51 16.05
N ILE A 49 8.36 1.15 15.18
CA ILE A 49 8.81 2.37 14.50
C ILE A 49 9.02 3.52 15.48
N SER A 50 8.16 3.62 16.50
CA SER A 50 8.30 4.60 17.57
C SER A 50 9.55 4.34 18.40
N GLY A 51 9.82 3.08 18.78
CA GLY A 51 11.04 2.71 19.50
C GLY A 51 12.29 3.04 18.70
N LEU A 52 12.34 2.70 17.42
CA LEU A 52 13.45 3.06 16.53
C LEU A 52 13.64 4.58 16.44
N SER A 53 12.53 5.32 16.23
CA SER A 53 12.59 6.78 16.10
C SER A 53 13.15 7.44 17.36
N LEU A 54 12.66 7.03 18.53
CA LEU A 54 13.13 7.55 19.82
C LEU A 54 14.58 7.16 20.09
N TYR A 55 14.97 5.91 19.77
CA TYR A 55 16.34 5.44 19.94
C TYR A 55 17.33 6.24 19.06
N ALA A 56 16.93 6.56 17.83
CA ALA A 56 17.67 7.42 16.93
C ALA A 56 17.55 8.93 17.27
N GLY A 57 17.03 9.28 18.45
CA GLY A 57 17.01 10.68 18.94
C GLY A 57 15.95 11.58 18.29
N PHE A 58 15.04 11.05 17.47
CA PHE A 58 13.90 11.80 16.97
C PHE A 58 12.83 11.96 18.05
N CYS A 59 12.07 13.05 18.00
CA CYS A 59 10.97 13.30 18.95
C CYS A 59 9.69 12.52 18.60
N ASP A 60 9.52 12.12 17.35
CA ASP A 60 8.37 11.34 16.88
C ASP A 60 8.68 10.58 15.58
N ARG A 61 7.75 9.70 15.18
CA ARG A 61 7.83 8.95 13.92
C ARG A 61 7.77 9.81 12.66
N ARG A 62 7.16 11.00 12.73
CA ARG A 62 7.01 11.89 11.57
C ARG A 62 8.36 12.51 11.20
N SER A 63 9.15 12.88 12.20
CA SER A 63 10.50 13.39 12.06
C SER A 63 11.44 12.35 11.45
N PHE A 64 11.27 11.08 11.82
CA PHE A 64 11.95 9.96 11.18
C PHE A 64 11.53 9.80 9.71
N TYR A 65 10.23 9.84 9.39
CA TYR A 65 9.74 9.74 8.01
C TYR A 65 10.09 10.95 7.13
N ALA A 66 10.30 12.13 7.71
CA ALA A 66 10.72 13.31 6.94
C ALA A 66 12.09 13.10 6.26
N TYR A 67 12.92 12.20 6.78
CA TYR A 67 14.16 11.79 6.13
C TYR A 67 13.91 10.95 4.87
N GLU A 68 12.82 10.21 4.78
CA GLU A 68 12.53 9.35 3.62
C GLU A 68 12.34 10.15 2.32
N VAL A 69 11.87 11.40 2.45
CA VAL A 69 11.65 12.34 1.34
C VAL A 69 12.98 12.81 0.74
N LYS A 70 14.06 12.78 1.53
CA LYS A 70 15.40 13.14 1.07
C LYS A 70 16.01 11.96 0.33
N SER A 71 16.41 12.17 -0.92
CA SER A 71 16.90 11.11 -1.81
C SER A 71 18.01 10.28 -1.19
N GLU A 72 18.94 10.92 -0.49
CA GLU A 72 20.11 10.31 0.13
C GLU A 72 19.77 9.43 1.34
N PHE A 73 18.65 9.69 2.02
CA PHE A 73 18.20 8.92 3.18
C PHE A 73 17.05 7.95 2.86
N SER A 74 16.41 8.08 1.69
CA SER A 74 15.21 7.33 1.32
C SER A 74 15.41 5.81 1.47
N HIS A 75 16.53 5.30 0.98
CA HIS A 75 16.84 3.88 1.05
C HIS A 75 17.05 3.41 2.51
N THR A 76 17.78 4.17 3.31
CA THR A 76 18.03 3.89 4.73
C THR A 76 16.72 3.80 5.53
N ILE A 77 15.82 4.77 5.35
CA ILE A 77 14.52 4.78 6.05
C ILE A 77 13.62 3.63 5.58
N LYS A 78 13.50 3.41 4.26
CA LYS A 78 12.68 2.32 3.70
C LYS A 78 13.16 0.95 4.18
N LYS A 79 14.47 0.71 4.19
CA LYS A 79 15.06 -0.54 4.70
C LYS A 79 14.75 -0.74 6.17
N ALA A 80 14.83 0.31 6.99
CA ALA A 80 14.50 0.24 8.40
C ALA A 80 13.01 -0.09 8.63
N ARG A 81 12.11 0.56 7.88
CA ARG A 81 10.66 0.27 7.91
C ARG A 81 10.36 -1.17 7.50
N ALA A 82 10.94 -1.63 6.39
CA ALA A 82 10.76 -2.99 5.89
C ALA A 82 11.19 -4.06 6.92
N LYS A 83 12.28 -3.85 7.67
CA LYS A 83 12.69 -4.75 8.77
C LYS A 83 11.63 -4.85 9.87
N ILE A 84 10.93 -3.75 10.18
CA ILE A 84 9.85 -3.74 11.19
C ILE A 84 8.59 -4.38 10.62
N GLU A 85 8.26 -4.12 9.35
CA GLU A 85 7.15 -4.78 8.64
C GLU A 85 7.35 -6.29 8.62
N GLN A 86 8.53 -6.78 8.27
CA GLN A 86 8.88 -8.20 8.32
C GLN A 86 8.63 -8.79 9.71
N HIS A 87 8.99 -8.08 10.80
CA HIS A 87 8.71 -8.56 12.15
C HIS A 87 7.20 -8.75 12.38
N TYR A 88 6.38 -7.78 12.00
CA TYR A 88 4.92 -7.91 12.14
C TYR A 88 4.33 -8.98 11.22
N GLU A 89 4.88 -9.17 10.02
CA GLU A 89 4.51 -10.25 9.12
C GLU A 89 4.80 -11.63 9.76
N GLU A 90 5.96 -11.82 10.37
CA GLU A 90 6.31 -13.06 11.09
C GLU A 90 5.35 -13.33 12.28
N LEU A 91 4.83 -12.30 12.94
CA LEU A 91 3.84 -12.46 14.00
C LEU A 91 2.48 -12.97 13.49
N LEU A 92 2.13 -12.69 12.24
CA LEU A 92 0.91 -13.25 11.62
C LEU A 92 1.00 -14.78 11.55
N GLN A 93 2.17 -15.31 11.19
CA GLN A 93 2.41 -16.76 11.09
C GLN A 93 2.30 -17.46 12.45
N LYS A 94 2.44 -16.72 13.56
CA LYS A 94 2.40 -17.22 14.94
C LYS A 94 1.03 -17.07 15.62
N GLY A 95 0.00 -16.67 14.88
CA GLY A 95 -1.35 -16.48 15.41
C GLY A 95 -1.55 -15.19 16.22
N LEU A 96 -0.58 -14.28 16.23
CA LEU A 96 -0.69 -12.96 16.89
C LEU A 96 -1.25 -11.91 15.93
N GLY A 97 -2.38 -12.25 15.29
CA GLY A 97 -2.87 -11.58 14.08
C GLY A 97 -3.36 -10.14 14.28
N ALA A 98 -4.25 -9.90 15.25
CA ALA A 98 -4.97 -8.61 15.32
C ALA A 98 -4.05 -7.39 15.46
N GLY A 99 -3.09 -7.44 16.38
CA GLY A 99 -2.12 -6.36 16.58
C GLY A 99 -1.15 -6.20 15.41
N ALA A 100 -0.68 -7.31 14.84
CA ALA A 100 0.21 -7.29 13.69
C ALA A 100 -0.48 -6.74 12.42
N ILE A 101 -1.72 -7.13 12.14
CA ILE A 101 -2.53 -6.58 11.04
C ILE A 101 -2.73 -5.08 11.24
N PHE A 102 -3.08 -4.64 12.46
CA PHE A 102 -3.22 -3.21 12.76
C PHE A 102 -1.92 -2.44 12.49
N ALA A 103 -0.77 -2.98 12.90
CA ALA A 103 0.53 -2.38 12.65
C ALA A 103 0.84 -2.30 11.15
N LEU A 104 0.69 -3.40 10.40
CA LEU A 104 0.94 -3.45 8.96
C LEU A 104 0.05 -2.49 8.17
N LYS A 105 -1.22 -2.35 8.54
CA LYS A 105 -2.11 -1.33 7.97
C LYS A 105 -1.59 0.09 8.20
N ASN A 106 -1.01 0.38 9.37
CA ASN A 106 -0.35 1.65 9.64
C ASN A 106 0.94 1.86 8.83
N PHE A 107 1.56 0.79 8.33
CA PHE A 107 2.67 0.86 7.36
C PHE A 107 2.20 1.06 5.91
N GLY A 108 0.89 1.00 5.65
CA GLY A 108 0.30 1.20 4.33
C GLY A 108 -0.17 -0.08 3.65
N TRP A 109 -0.20 -1.22 4.35
CA TRP A 109 -0.78 -2.45 3.82
C TRP A 109 -2.30 -2.31 3.73
N VAL A 110 -2.86 -2.80 2.62
CA VAL A 110 -4.30 -2.69 2.34
C VAL A 110 -4.84 -4.07 2.03
N ASP A 111 -5.95 -4.43 2.69
CA ASP A 111 -6.71 -5.63 2.32
C ASP A 111 -7.39 -5.38 0.98
N LYS A 112 -7.16 -6.25 0.01
CA LYS A 112 -7.89 -6.19 -1.26
C LYS A 112 -9.30 -6.74 -1.03
N THR A 113 -10.29 -6.00 -1.50
CA THR A 113 -11.68 -6.48 -1.58
C THR A 113 -12.09 -6.51 -3.04
N GLU A 114 -12.57 -7.67 -3.49
CA GLU A 114 -13.16 -7.83 -4.81
C GLU A 114 -14.68 -7.82 -4.64
N VAL A 115 -15.35 -6.90 -5.32
CA VAL A 115 -16.81 -6.79 -5.32
C VAL A 115 -17.28 -7.11 -6.73
N GLU A 116 -17.86 -8.30 -6.91
CA GLU A 116 -18.51 -8.67 -8.16
C GLU A 116 -19.95 -8.12 -8.17
N HIS A 117 -20.23 -7.21 -9.10
CA HIS A 117 -21.59 -6.75 -9.37
C HIS A 117 -22.27 -7.70 -10.38
N SER A 118 -22.89 -8.77 -9.88
CA SER A 118 -23.75 -9.65 -10.67
C SER A 118 -25.18 -9.11 -10.70
N GLY A 119 -25.41 -8.09 -11.53
CA GLY A 119 -26.74 -7.56 -11.79
C GLY A 119 -26.84 -7.02 -13.21
N THR A 120 -27.94 -7.34 -13.91
CA THR A 120 -28.29 -6.64 -15.15
C THR A 120 -28.44 -5.15 -14.86
N PRO A 121 -27.80 -4.23 -15.61
CA PRO A 121 -27.95 -2.80 -15.41
C PRO A 121 -29.42 -2.44 -15.51
N GLN A 122 -30.04 -2.06 -14.39
CA GLN A 122 -31.40 -1.54 -14.45
C GLN A 122 -31.32 -0.11 -14.99
N ILE A 123 -31.73 0.07 -16.23
CA ILE A 123 -31.91 1.40 -16.82
C ILE A 123 -32.95 2.12 -15.95
N ASN A 124 -32.52 3.18 -15.28
CA ASN A 124 -33.41 4.03 -14.50
C ASN A 124 -34.54 4.52 -15.43
N VAL A 125 -35.80 4.32 -15.03
CA VAL A 125 -37.01 4.70 -15.78
C VAL A 125 -36.96 6.16 -16.24
N PHE A 126 -36.27 7.03 -15.49
CA PHE A 126 -36.02 8.41 -15.89
C PHE A 126 -35.23 8.54 -17.20
N VAL A 127 -34.19 7.72 -17.40
CA VAL A 127 -33.40 7.68 -18.64
C VAL A 127 -34.24 7.14 -19.79
N GLN A 128 -35.05 6.10 -19.55
CA GLN A 128 -35.94 5.56 -20.57
C GLN A 128 -36.96 6.60 -21.05
N ASN A 129 -37.50 7.40 -20.12
CA ASN A 129 -38.43 8.48 -20.45
C ASN A 129 -37.76 9.59 -21.26
N ILE A 130 -36.48 9.90 -21.01
CA ILE A 130 -35.73 10.87 -21.82
C ILE A 130 -35.50 10.34 -23.24
N ILE A 131 -35.08 9.08 -23.39
CA ILE A 131 -34.86 8.44 -24.70
C ILE A 131 -36.17 8.44 -25.51
N ASN A 132 -37.28 8.06 -24.88
CA ASN A 132 -38.59 8.04 -25.52
C ASN A 132 -39.06 9.45 -25.92
N LYS A 133 -38.71 10.48 -25.14
CA LYS A 133 -39.04 11.88 -25.43
C LYS A 133 -38.12 12.51 -26.49
N ALA A 134 -36.92 11.97 -26.70
CA ALA A 134 -35.96 12.42 -27.69
C ALA A 134 -36.20 11.88 -29.11
N GLY A 135 -37.22 11.04 -29.33
CA GLY A 135 -37.74 10.72 -30.66
C GLY A 135 -36.70 10.12 -31.63
N TYR A 136 -36.09 8.98 -31.27
CA TYR A 136 -35.34 8.19 -32.25
C TYR A 136 -36.32 7.52 -33.22
N ILE A 137 -36.48 8.12 -34.40
CA ILE A 137 -37.27 7.62 -35.52
C ILE A 137 -36.38 6.61 -36.26
N ASP A 138 -36.72 5.32 -36.20
CA ASP A 138 -36.03 4.28 -36.98
C ASP A 138 -36.50 4.39 -38.45
N ASP A 139 -35.66 5.01 -39.29
CA ASP A 139 -35.83 5.13 -40.75
C ASP A 139 -35.72 3.74 -41.38
N LYS A 140 -36.86 3.06 -41.52
CA LYS A 140 -36.98 1.86 -42.37
C LYS A 140 -36.83 2.26 -43.83
N ARG A 141 -35.58 2.34 -44.32
CA ARG A 141 -35.32 2.34 -45.76
C ARG A 141 -35.68 0.98 -46.33
N GLN A 142 -36.60 1.04 -47.29
CA GLN A 142 -36.96 -0.02 -48.22
C GLN A 142 -35.72 -0.63 -48.85
N ALA A 143 -35.68 -1.97 -48.85
CA ALA A 143 -34.76 -2.72 -49.66
C ALA A 143 -35.26 -2.74 -51.11
N ASP A 144 -34.50 -2.12 -52.02
CA ASP A 144 -34.52 -2.46 -53.44
C ASP A 144 -33.19 -3.19 -53.75
N PRO A 145 -33.23 -4.48 -54.10
CA PRO A 145 -32.07 -5.19 -54.61
C PRO A 145 -32.06 -5.17 -56.15
N ILE A 146 -30.84 -5.26 -56.71
CA ILE A 146 -30.48 -5.69 -58.08
C ILE A 146 -30.05 -4.55 -59.04
N HIS A 147 -28.73 -4.27 -59.05
CA HIS A 147 -27.99 -4.42 -60.30
C HIS A 147 -26.52 -4.82 -60.04
N ARG A 148 -26.20 -6.06 -60.36
CA ARG A 148 -24.85 -6.63 -60.38
C ARG A 148 -24.32 -6.50 -61.80
N GLN A 149 -23.37 -5.60 -62.05
CA GLN A 149 -22.52 -5.65 -63.23
C GLN A 149 -21.08 -5.90 -62.78
N GLY A 150 -20.67 -7.16 -62.82
CA GLY A 150 -19.32 -7.56 -63.23
C GLY A 150 -19.51 -8.34 -64.54
N GLY A 151 -18.63 -8.33 -65.51
CA GLY A 151 -17.29 -7.81 -65.65
C GLY A 151 -16.83 -8.27 -67.04
N GLU A 152 -16.27 -7.37 -67.83
CA GLU A 152 -15.61 -7.73 -69.08
C GLU A 152 -14.25 -8.36 -68.78
N GLY A 153 -13.94 -9.48 -69.43
CA GLY A 153 -12.66 -10.17 -69.32
C GLY A 153 -12.55 -11.28 -70.35
N LEU A 154 -11.98 -10.91 -71.50
CA LEU A 154 -11.67 -11.75 -72.66
C LEU A 154 -10.69 -12.90 -72.31
N ASN A 155 -11.10 -14.14 -72.60
CA ASN A 155 -10.37 -15.12 -73.42
C ASN A 155 -11.28 -16.32 -73.70
#